data_AF-A0A913XLC8-F1
#
_entry.id   AF-A0A913XLC8-F1
#
_cell.length_a   1.000
_cell.length_b   1.000
_cell.length_c   1.000
_cell.angle_alpha   90.00
_cell.angle_beta   90.00
_cell.angle_gamma   90.00
#
_symmetry.space_group_name_H-M   'P 1'
#
loop_
_entity.id
_entity.type
_entity.pdbx_description
1 polymer ?
#
loop_
_entity_poly.entity_id
_entity_poly.type
_entity_poly.pdbx_seq_one_letter_code
_entity_poly.pdbx_strand_id
1 'polypeptide(L)'
;MTNPNVLRILMAEEKTIIAPMIEVFGNKSGYSNYWGGLDDDGYYKRTDDYFPVLNRETTGCFDFPMIHSTYLIDLRRNITNKLVYYPPPDSYRGEIDDVLIFAYSARSS
;
A
#
# COMPACT_ATOMS: atom_id res chain seq x y z
N MET A 1 4.31 -6.22 -18.56
CA MET A 1 3.74 -5.09 -19.33
C MET A 1 3.91 -3.82 -18.52
N THR A 2 4.44 -2.75 -19.11
CA THR A 2 4.52 -1.42 -18.48
C THR A 2 3.47 -0.51 -19.10
N ASN A 3 2.61 0.11 -18.29
CA ASN A 3 1.64 1.11 -18.74
C ASN A 3 2.30 2.50 -18.71
N PRO A 4 2.58 3.15 -19.86
CA PRO A 4 3.27 4.44 -19.88
C PRO A 4 2.44 5.58 -19.27
N ASN A 5 1.12 5.39 -19.13
CA ASN A 5 0.22 6.39 -18.55
C ASN A 5 0.05 6.23 -17.02
N VAL A 6 0.73 5.27 -16.38
CA VAL A 6 0.51 4.93 -14.96
C VAL A 6 0.61 6.15 -14.04
N LEU A 7 1.62 7.00 -14.23
CA LEU A 7 1.80 8.20 -13.40
C LEU A 7 0.61 9.16 -13.53
N ARG A 8 0.14 9.41 -14.76
CA ARG A 8 -1.01 10.31 -15.01
C ARG A 8 -2.30 9.75 -14.41
N ILE A 9 -2.49 8.43 -14.48
CA ILE A 9 -3.65 7.75 -13.89
C ILE A 9 -3.61 7.93 -12.37
N LEU A 10 -2.48 7.63 -11.71
CA LEU A 10 -2.33 7.76 -10.27
C LEU A 10 -2.52 9.21 -9.79
N MET A 11 -2.02 10.20 -10.54
CA MET A 11 -2.20 11.61 -10.22
C MET A 11 -3.68 12.05 -10.31
N ALA A 12 -4.45 11.47 -11.23
CA ALA A 12 -5.86 11.81 -11.43
C ALA A 12 -6.79 11.27 -10.32
N GLU A 13 -6.33 10.30 -9.53
CA GLU A 13 -7.08 9.75 -8.38
C GLU A 13 -7.07 10.66 -7.16
N GLU A 14 -6.22 11.70 -7.15
CA GLU A 14 -6.14 12.71 -6.08
C GLU A 14 -6.04 12.10 -4.67
N LYS A 15 -5.26 11.03 -4.53
CA LYS A 15 -4.97 10.38 -3.25
C LYS A 15 -3.66 10.90 -2.65
N THR A 16 -3.58 10.90 -1.32
CA THR A 16 -2.34 11.24 -0.61
C THR A 16 -1.23 10.24 -0.92
N ILE A 17 -1.56 8.95 -0.90
CA ILE A 17 -0.67 7.85 -1.26
C ILE A 17 -1.48 6.89 -2.13
N ILE A 18 -0.92 6.44 -3.25
CA ILE A 18 -1.56 5.48 -4.14
C ILE A 18 -0.54 4.61 -4.86
N ALA A 19 -0.82 3.32 -5.01
CA ALA A 19 0.00 2.40 -5.78
C ALA A 19 -0.76 1.88 -7.00
N PRO A 20 -0.08 1.65 -8.14
CA PRO A 20 -0.63 0.77 -9.16
C PRO A 20 -0.58 -0.67 -8.65
N MET A 21 -1.55 -1.50 -9.03
CA MET A 21 -1.48 -2.94 -8.74
C MET A 21 -0.37 -3.58 -9.58
N ILE A 22 0.60 -4.20 -8.89
CA ILE A 22 1.69 -4.97 -9.47
C ILE A 22 1.58 -6.41 -8.96
N GLU A 23 1.39 -7.34 -9.89
CA GLU A 23 1.40 -8.78 -9.64
C GLU A 23 2.77 -9.39 -9.91
N VAL A 24 3.09 -10.47 -9.19
CA VAL A 24 4.34 -11.20 -9.36
C VAL A 24 4.09 -12.49 -10.17
N PHE A 25 4.85 -12.66 -11.25
CA PHE A 25 4.79 -13.83 -12.17
C PHE A 25 3.42 -14.10 -12.80
N GLY A 26 2.66 -13.07 -13.19
CA GLY A 26 1.40 -13.27 -13.92
C GLY A 26 0.29 -13.86 -13.03
N ASN A 27 0.17 -13.40 -11.78
CA ASN A 27 -0.70 -13.93 -10.71
C ASN A 27 -0.44 -15.37 -10.25
N LYS A 28 0.55 -16.07 -10.83
CA LYS A 28 0.84 -17.48 -10.48
C LYS A 28 1.40 -17.68 -9.08
N SER A 29 1.97 -16.63 -8.50
CA SER A 29 2.68 -16.70 -7.23
C SER A 29 1.83 -16.31 -6.02
N GLY A 30 0.67 -15.67 -6.24
CA GLY A 30 -0.16 -15.14 -5.15
C GLY A 30 0.48 -13.97 -4.38
N TYR A 31 1.55 -13.37 -4.91
CA TYR A 31 2.22 -12.20 -4.37
C TYR A 31 1.94 -10.95 -5.21
N SER A 32 1.85 -9.82 -4.53
CA SER A 32 1.59 -8.50 -5.10
C SER A 32 2.28 -7.42 -4.26
N ASN A 33 2.15 -6.16 -4.68
CA ASN A 33 2.67 -5.00 -3.97
C ASN A 33 1.72 -4.41 -2.91
N TYR A 34 0.75 -5.20 -2.41
CA TYR A 34 -0.19 -4.79 -1.36
C TYR A 34 -0.51 -5.93 -0.41
N TRP A 35 -0.87 -5.61 0.82
CA TRP A 35 -1.42 -6.56 1.79
C TRP A 35 -2.91 -6.29 2.00
N GLY A 36 -3.75 -7.31 1.86
CA GLY A 36 -5.21 -7.17 1.99
C GLY A 36 -5.67 -6.92 3.42
N GLY A 37 -4.92 -7.42 4.40
CA GLY A 37 -5.22 -7.30 5.82
C GLY A 37 -3.94 -7.34 6.65
N LEU A 38 -4.08 -6.98 7.92
CA LEU A 38 -3.06 -7.19 8.95
C LEU A 38 -3.60 -8.10 10.06
N ASP A 39 -2.72 -8.85 10.70
CA ASP A 39 -3.01 -9.50 11.99
C ASP A 39 -2.80 -8.52 13.16
N ASP A 40 -2.98 -9.01 14.38
CA ASP A 40 -2.90 -8.20 15.60
C ASP A 40 -1.47 -7.68 15.87
N ASP A 41 -0.46 -8.33 15.29
CA ASP A 41 0.95 -7.96 15.38
C ASP A 41 1.37 -6.99 14.25
N GLY A 42 0.46 -6.67 13.32
CA GLY A 42 0.69 -5.78 12.19
C GLY A 42 1.33 -6.46 10.98
N TYR A 43 1.35 -7.79 10.96
CA TYR A 43 1.88 -8.62 9.88
C TYR A 43 0.82 -9.01 8.85
N TYR A 44 1.27 -9.56 7.73
CA TYR A 44 0.41 -9.93 6.61
C TYR A 44 -0.73 -10.87 7.03
N LYS A 45 -1.97 -10.46 6.74
CA LYS A 45 -3.16 -11.31 6.85
C LYS A 45 -3.86 -11.41 5.50
N ARG A 46 -4.12 -12.65 5.07
CA ARG A 46 -4.93 -12.92 3.87
C ARG A 46 -6.38 -12.52 4.12
N THR A 47 -7.00 -11.87 3.14
CA THR A 47 -8.43 -11.51 3.13
C THR A 47 -9.15 -12.16 1.96
N ASP A 48 -10.46 -12.28 2.07
CA ASP A 48 -11.31 -12.87 1.01
C ASP A 48 -11.23 -12.06 -0.29
N ASP A 49 -11.07 -10.75 -0.18
CA ASP A 49 -10.96 -9.83 -1.32
C ASP A 49 -9.58 -9.85 -2.02
N TYR A 50 -8.58 -10.50 -1.43
CA TYR A 50 -7.21 -10.48 -1.97
C TYR A 50 -7.14 -11.07 -3.38
N PHE A 51 -7.65 -12.29 -3.58
CA PHE A 51 -7.57 -12.94 -4.89
C PHE A 51 -8.49 -12.29 -5.94
N PRO A 52 -9.74 -11.90 -5.61
CA PRO A 52 -10.59 -11.14 -6.53
C PRO A 52 -9.92 -9.86 -7.05
N VAL A 53 -9.21 -9.12 -6.21
CA VAL A 53 -8.47 -7.91 -6.63
C VAL A 53 -7.21 -8.27 -7.42
N LEU A 54 -6.43 -9.26 -6.95
CA LEU A 54 -5.21 -9.71 -7.64
C LEU A 54 -5.50 -10.21 -9.06
N ASN A 55 -6.54 -11.04 -9.21
CA ASN A 55 -6.96 -11.62 -10.49
C ASN A 55 -7.71 -10.64 -11.39
N ARG A 56 -7.94 -9.41 -10.92
CA ARG A 56 -8.74 -8.37 -11.62
C ARG A 56 -10.20 -8.79 -11.88
N GLU A 57 -10.73 -9.69 -11.07
CA GLU A 57 -12.16 -10.01 -11.05
C GLU A 57 -12.95 -8.83 -10.44
N THR A 58 -12.35 -8.16 -9.47
CA THR A 58 -12.81 -6.86 -8.94
C THR A 58 -11.78 -5.79 -9.29
N THR A 59 -12.22 -4.70 -9.91
CA THR A 59 -11.35 -3.60 -10.36
C THR A 59 -11.80 -2.27 -9.74
N GLY A 60 -10.83 -1.40 -9.45
CA GLY A 60 -11.10 -0.11 -8.81
C GLY A 60 -9.89 0.42 -8.06
N CYS A 61 -10.13 1.43 -7.22
CA CYS A 61 -9.18 1.93 -6.23
C CYS A 61 -9.61 1.39 -4.86
N PHE A 62 -8.68 0.72 -4.16
CA PHE A 62 -8.96 0.03 -2.90
C PHE A 62 -8.07 0.59 -1.79
N ASP A 63 -8.63 0.70 -0.58
CA ASP A 63 -7.86 1.05 0.60
C ASP A 63 -7.29 -0.24 1.20
N PHE A 64 -5.97 -0.37 1.14
CA PHE A 64 -5.25 -1.49 1.74
C PHE A 64 -4.42 -1.00 2.92
N PRO A 65 -4.27 -1.82 3.97
CA PRO A 65 -3.48 -1.44 5.13
C PRO A 65 -1.99 -1.28 4.82
N MET A 66 -1.50 -1.88 3.73
CA MET A 66 -0.12 -1.72 3.27
C MET A 66 -0.02 -1.82 1.76
N ILE A 67 0.76 -0.91 1.19
CA ILE A 67 1.26 -0.96 -0.19
C ILE A 67 2.77 -0.77 -0.15
N HIS A 68 3.50 -1.42 -1.04
CA HIS A 68 4.97 -1.36 -1.07
C HIS A 68 5.52 -1.37 -2.50
N SER A 69 6.85 -1.38 -2.63
CA SER A 69 7.61 -1.38 -3.89
C SER A 69 7.47 -0.13 -4.77
N THR A 70 6.26 0.20 -5.22
CA THR A 70 5.99 1.34 -6.10
C THR A 70 4.69 2.02 -5.72
N TYR A 71 4.77 3.31 -5.37
CA TYR A 71 3.61 4.16 -5.08
C TYR A 71 3.95 5.63 -5.36
N LEU A 72 2.91 6.45 -5.50
CA LEU A 72 2.97 7.90 -5.63
C LEU A 72 2.51 8.53 -4.30
N ILE A 73 3.24 9.54 -3.82
CA ILE A 73 2.88 10.33 -2.65
C ILE A 73 2.68 11.80 -3.08
N ASP A 74 1.54 12.38 -2.72
CA ASP A 74 1.29 13.81 -2.93
C ASP A 74 1.82 14.65 -1.76
N LEU A 75 3.08 15.09 -1.88
CA LEU A 75 3.80 15.88 -0.86
C LEU A 75 3.23 17.29 -0.63
N ARG A 76 2.25 17.73 -1.43
CA ARG A 76 1.59 19.03 -1.22
C ARG A 76 0.59 18.99 -0.06
N ARG A 77 0.23 17.80 0.42
CA ARG A 77 -0.73 17.62 1.50
C ARG A 77 0.00 17.64 2.83
N ASN A 78 -0.38 18.54 3.74
CA ASN A 78 0.25 18.68 5.07
C ASN A 78 0.34 17.36 5.85
N ILE A 79 -0.58 16.43 5.58
CA ILE A 79 -0.64 15.11 6.19
C ILE A 79 0.61 14.25 5.89
N THR A 80 1.29 14.49 4.76
CA THR A 80 2.49 13.73 4.40
C THR A 80 3.69 14.04 5.29
N ASN A 81 3.66 15.13 6.04
CA ASN A 81 4.70 15.47 7.01
C ASN A 81 4.76 14.50 8.20
N LYS A 82 3.70 13.70 8.40
CA LYS A 82 3.63 12.67 9.43
C LYS A 82 4.13 11.31 8.95
N LEU A 83 4.40 11.15 7.65
CA LEU A 83 4.92 9.90 7.10
C LEU A 83 6.36 9.71 7.53
N VAL A 84 6.65 8.57 8.17
CA VAL A 84 7.95 8.27 8.73
C VAL A 84 8.33 6.82 8.47
N TYR A 85 9.61 6.59 8.19
CA TYR A 85 10.23 5.26 8.23
C TYR A 85 10.94 5.01 9.56
N TYR A 86 11.44 6.08 10.17
CA TYR A 86 12.12 6.08 11.46
C TYR A 86 12.23 7.54 12.00
N PRO A 87 12.22 7.77 13.32
CA PRO A 87 11.90 6.81 14.38
C PRO A 87 10.43 6.36 14.29
N PRO A 88 10.08 5.19 14.86
CA PRO A 88 8.69 4.79 14.98
C PRO A 88 7.88 5.84 15.76
N PRO A 89 6.63 6.12 15.37
CA PRO A 89 5.74 6.95 16.18
C PRO A 89 5.57 6.40 17.60
N ASP A 90 5.35 7.26 18.59
CA ASP A 90 5.18 6.84 20.00
C ASP A 90 3.99 5.88 20.23
N SER A 91 3.03 5.85 19.31
CA SER A 91 1.87 4.95 19.32
C SER A 91 2.12 3.60 18.62
N TYR A 92 3.26 3.44 17.94
CA TYR A 92 3.63 2.20 17.25
C TYR A 92 4.05 1.12 18.24
N ARG A 93 3.54 -0.10 18.04
CA ARG A 93 3.78 -1.26 18.93
C ARG A 93 4.28 -2.50 18.20
N GLY A 94 4.41 -2.43 16.87
CA GLY A 94 4.91 -3.54 16.05
C GLY A 94 6.43 -3.63 16.06
N GLU A 95 6.97 -4.53 15.24
CA GLU A 95 8.41 -4.71 15.10
C GLU A 95 9.10 -3.52 14.45
N ILE A 96 10.37 -3.28 14.80
CA ILE A 96 11.17 -2.20 14.22
C ILE A 96 11.60 -2.61 12.81
N ASP A 97 10.72 -2.33 11.86
CA ASP A 97 10.88 -2.54 10.42
C ASP A 97 10.37 -1.29 9.69
N ASP A 98 11.16 -0.77 8.76
CA ASP A 98 10.92 0.51 8.11
C ASP A 98 9.64 0.50 7.24
N VAL A 99 9.31 -0.64 6.62
CA VAL A 99 8.08 -0.82 5.83
C VAL A 99 6.86 -0.90 6.75
N LEU A 100 6.95 -1.63 7.86
CA LEU A 100 5.86 -1.70 8.83
C LEU A 100 5.59 -0.33 9.49
N ILE A 101 6.65 0.39 9.87
CA ILE A 101 6.57 1.74 10.43
C ILE A 101 5.96 2.71 9.42
N PHE A 102 6.41 2.67 8.16
CA PHE A 102 5.86 3.53 7.11
C PHE A 102 4.38 3.25 6.88
N ALA A 103 4.00 1.98 6.73
CA ALA A 103 2.60 1.60 6.55
C ALA A 103 1.73 2.05 7.74
N TYR A 104 2.23 1.90 8.97
CA TYR A 104 1.54 2.40 10.15
C TYR A 104 1.38 3.93 10.14
N SER A 105 2.44 4.67 9.82
CA SER A 105 2.39 6.13 9.73
C SER A 105 1.39 6.58 8.67
N ALA A 106 1.36 5.92 7.51
CA ALA A 106 0.42 6.21 6.42
C ALA A 106 -1.05 6.02 6.81
N ARG A 107 -1.37 5.00 7.61
CA ARG A 107 -2.74 4.76 8.10
C ARG A 107 -3.16 5.69 9.23
N SER A 108 -2.19 6.17 10.01
CA SER A 108 -2.43 6.99 11.20
C SER A 108 -2.39 8.50 10.91
N SER A 109 -2.09 8.87 9.66
CA SER A 109 -1.82 10.26 9.25
C SER A 109 -3.08 11.04 8.94
#